data_AF-A0A3E1D7D3-F1
#
_entry.id   AF-A0A3E1D7D3-F1
#
_cell.length_a   1.000
_cell.length_b   1.000
_cell.length_c   1.000
_cell.angle_alpha   90.00
_cell.angle_beta   90.00
_cell.angle_gamma   90.00
#
_symmetry.space_group_name_H-M   'P 1'
#
loop_
_entity.id
_entity.type
_entity.pdbx_description
1 polymer ?
#
loop_
_entity_poly.entity_id
_entity_poly.type
_entity_poly.pdbx_seq_one_letter_code
_entity_poly.pdbx_strand_id
1 'polypeptide(L)'
;MENPIYITTKSSNLLSKIARILITIVLIGLALMFSALLFVVILTVGAIVWGYLWWRTRELRKQMREHPLNDVVMERQVMERQVIEGEVIRSEVSRISEKPGDDGINKY
;
A
#
# COMPACT_ATOMS: atom_id res chain seq x y z
N MET A 1 -30.27 -74.37 -31.87
CA MET A 1 -30.94 -73.61 -32.93
C MET A 1 -31.25 -72.23 -32.36
N GLU A 2 -30.45 -71.28 -32.84
CA GLU A 2 -30.52 -69.80 -32.83
C GLU A 2 -31.41 -69.09 -31.79
N ASN A 3 -30.75 -68.34 -30.90
CA ASN A 3 -31.34 -67.29 -30.06
C ASN A 3 -31.20 -65.95 -30.80
N PRO A 4 -32.29 -65.31 -31.24
CA PRO A 4 -32.20 -63.98 -31.83
C PRO A 4 -31.86 -62.96 -30.74
N ILE A 5 -30.60 -62.50 -30.72
CA ILE A 5 -30.18 -61.30 -30.00
C ILE A 5 -30.86 -60.11 -30.70
N TYR A 6 -32.04 -59.70 -30.21
CA TYR A 6 -32.69 -58.49 -30.68
C TYR A 6 -31.90 -57.28 -30.16
N ILE A 7 -30.91 -56.84 -30.92
CA ILE A 7 -30.45 -55.46 -30.82
C ILE A 7 -31.59 -54.58 -31.35
N THR A 8 -32.52 -54.26 -30.46
CA THR A 8 -33.55 -53.26 -30.70
C THR A 8 -32.86 -51.96 -31.08
N THR A 9 -32.87 -51.65 -32.37
CA THR A 9 -32.32 -50.41 -32.88
C THR A 9 -33.27 -49.32 -32.43
N LYS A 10 -32.92 -48.67 -31.31
CA LYS A 10 -33.66 -47.53 -30.78
C LYS A 10 -33.66 -46.45 -31.87
N SER A 11 -34.78 -46.33 -32.59
CA SER A 11 -34.98 -45.28 -33.58
C SER A 11 -34.71 -43.96 -32.88
N SER A 12 -33.62 -43.30 -33.24
CA SER A 12 -33.23 -42.05 -32.62
C SER A 12 -34.21 -40.99 -33.08
N ASN A 13 -35.28 -40.78 -32.30
CA ASN A 13 -36.28 -39.76 -32.56
C ASN A 13 -35.56 -38.42 -32.76
N LEU A 14 -35.76 -37.80 -33.92
CA LEU A 14 -35.13 -36.53 -34.30
C LEU A 14 -35.33 -35.45 -33.22
N LEU A 15 -36.48 -35.49 -32.54
CA LEU A 15 -36.81 -34.66 -31.38
C LEU A 15 -35.81 -34.82 -30.22
N SER A 16 -35.38 -36.06 -29.93
CA SER A 16 -34.37 -36.30 -28.89
C SER A 16 -33.01 -35.74 -29.29
N LYS A 17 -32.68 -35.71 -30.58
CA LYS A 17 -31.44 -35.11 -31.08
C LYS A 17 -31.47 -33.59 -30.93
N ILE A 18 -32.59 -32.95 -31.27
CA ILE A 18 -32.78 -31.50 -31.11
C ILE A 18 -32.76 -31.10 -29.63
N ALA A 19 -33.45 -31.86 -28.77
CA ALA A 19 -33.45 -31.60 -27.33
C ALA A 19 -32.02 -31.65 -26.75
N ARG A 20 -31.20 -32.63 -27.17
CA ARG A 20 -29.79 -32.72 -26.76
C ARG A 20 -28.98 -31.51 -27.22
N ILE A 21 -29.16 -31.06 -28.46
CA ILE A 21 -28.47 -29.87 -28.98
C ILE A 21 -28.83 -28.63 -28.16
N LEU A 22 -30.11 -28.43 -27.84
CA LEU A 22 -30.56 -27.32 -27.01
C LEU A 22 -29.95 -27.38 -25.61
N ILE A 23 -29.94 -28.54 -24.97
CA ILE A 23 -29.32 -28.74 -23.65
C ILE A 23 -27.84 -28.36 -23.71
N THR A 24 -27.11 -28.80 -24.74
CA THR A 24 -25.69 -28.47 -24.91
C THR A 24 -25.49 -26.97 -25.11
N ILE A 25 -26.32 -26.30 -25.92
CA ILE A 25 -26.27 -24.85 -26.13
C ILE A 25 -26.50 -24.10 -24.82
N VAL A 26 -27.50 -24.50 -24.04
CA VAL A 26 -27.78 -23.90 -22.73
C VAL A 26 -26.61 -24.11 -21.79
N LEU A 27 -26.02 -25.31 -21.76
CA LEU A 27 -24.86 -25.61 -20.91
C LEU A 27 -23.63 -24.75 -21.29
N ILE A 28 -23.36 -24.61 -22.59
CA ILE A 28 -22.30 -23.74 -23.10
C ILE A 28 -22.58 -22.28 -22.72
N GLY A 29 -23.84 -21.83 -22.86
CA GLY A 29 -24.26 -20.50 -22.45
C GLY A 29 -24.04 -20.25 -20.96
N LEU A 30 -24.44 -21.20 -20.11
CA LEU A 30 -24.22 -21.13 -18.65
C LEU A 30 -22.73 -21.10 -18.31
N ALA A 31 -21.93 -21.96 -18.93
CA ALA A 31 -20.49 -21.99 -18.72
C ALA A 31 -19.82 -20.67 -19.15
N LEU A 32 -20.24 -20.10 -20.28
CA LEU A 32 -19.75 -18.79 -20.76
C LEU A 32 -20.18 -17.65 -19.83
N MET A 33 -21.44 -17.62 -19.38
CA MET A 33 -21.93 -16.64 -18.41
C MET A 33 -21.19 -16.74 -17.09
N PHE A 34 -20.93 -17.96 -16.61
CA PHE A 34 -20.16 -18.20 -15.40
C PHE A 34 -18.70 -17.74 -15.55
N SER A 35 -18.07 -18.03 -16.69
CA SER A 35 -16.72 -17.54 -17.00
C SER A 35 -16.67 -16.01 -17.07
N ALA A 36 -17.67 -15.37 -17.66
CA ALA A 36 -17.75 -13.91 -17.73
C ALA A 36 -17.96 -13.29 -16.34
N LEU A 37 -18.81 -13.88 -15.50
CA LEU A 37 -19.01 -13.46 -14.11
C LEU A 37 -17.71 -13.58 -13.30
N LEU A 38 -17.01 -14.71 -13.39
CA LEU A 38 -15.70 -14.86 -12.72
C LEU A 38 -14.70 -13.80 -13.20
N PHE A 39 -14.68 -13.51 -14.50
CA PHE A 39 -13.81 -12.48 -15.05
C PHE A 39 -14.12 -11.09 -14.48
N VAL A 40 -15.41 -10.72 -14.39
CA VAL A 40 -15.85 -9.45 -13.77
C VAL A 40 -15.48 -9.41 -12.28
N VAL A 41 -15.66 -10.51 -11.54
CA VAL A 41 -15.30 -10.59 -10.12
C VAL A 41 -13.79 -10.41 -9.95
N ILE A 42 -12.97 -11.11 -10.73
CA ILE A 42 -11.51 -10.99 -10.67
C ILE A 42 -11.07 -9.55 -11.02
N LEU A 43 -11.65 -8.96 -12.06
CA LEU A 43 -11.37 -7.57 -12.44
C LEU A 43 -11.73 -6.60 -11.32
N THR A 44 -12.89 -6.79 -10.70
CA THR A 44 -13.39 -5.92 -9.63
C THR A 44 -12.52 -6.04 -8.38
N VAL A 45 -12.23 -7.27 -7.95
CA VAL A 45 -11.34 -7.53 -6.81
C VAL A 45 -9.94 -7.01 -7.11
N GLY A 46 -9.41 -7.24 -8.32
CA GLY A 46 -8.12 -6.72 -8.76
C GLY A 46 -8.08 -5.20 -8.74
N ALA A 47 -9.12 -4.52 -9.22
CA ALA A 47 -9.23 -3.06 -9.19
C ALA A 47 -9.32 -2.52 -7.75
N ILE A 48 -10.10 -3.17 -6.88
CA ILE A 48 -10.21 -2.80 -5.46
C ILE A 48 -8.86 -2.98 -4.77
N VAL A 49 -8.19 -4.11 -4.97
CA VAL A 49 -6.87 -4.40 -4.39
C VAL A 49 -5.84 -3.40 -4.92
N TRP A 50 -5.84 -3.11 -6.23
CA TRP A 50 -4.92 -2.14 -6.82
C TRP A 50 -5.14 -0.72 -6.30
N GLY A 51 -6.41 -0.28 -6.25
CA GLY A 51 -6.79 1.00 -5.65
C GLY A 51 -6.43 1.06 -4.17
N TYR A 52 -6.63 -0.03 -3.43
CA TYR A 52 -6.24 -0.15 -2.03
C TYR A 52 -4.73 -0.11 -1.85
N LEU A 53 -3.94 -0.81 -2.65
CA LEU A 53 -2.47 -0.74 -2.60
C LEU A 53 -1.99 0.69 -2.88
N TRP A 54 -2.60 1.38 -3.84
CA TRP A 54 -2.30 2.78 -4.12
C TRP A 54 -2.64 3.70 -2.94
N TRP A 55 -3.76 3.47 -2.29
CA TRP A 55 -4.15 4.22 -1.08
C TRP A 55 -3.27 3.87 0.12
N ARG A 56 -2.94 2.59 0.29
CA ARG A 56 -2.16 2.08 1.42
C ARG A 56 -0.71 2.54 1.35
N THR A 57 -0.11 2.55 0.17
CA THR A 57 1.23 3.16 -0.05
C THR A 57 1.23 4.66 0.27
N ARG A 58 0.09 5.36 0.11
CA ARG A 58 -0.06 6.76 0.52
C ARG A 58 -0.29 6.92 2.03
N GLU A 59 -1.03 6.00 2.66
CA GLU A 59 -1.38 6.03 4.09
C GLU A 59 -0.24 5.57 5.01
N LEU A 60 0.67 4.70 4.53
CA LEU A 60 1.86 4.28 5.29
C LEU A 60 2.72 5.48 5.72
N ARG A 61 2.76 6.53 4.88
CA ARG A 61 3.49 7.76 5.18
C ARG A 61 2.83 8.57 6.32
N LYS A 62 1.53 8.37 6.53
CA LYS A 62 0.75 9.00 7.61
C LYS A 62 0.84 8.19 8.91
N GLN A 63 0.90 6.86 8.80
CA GLN A 63 1.08 5.95 9.94
C GLN A 63 2.42 6.16 10.66
N MET A 64 3.49 6.59 9.98
CA MET A 64 4.74 6.98 10.66
C MET A 64 4.62 8.28 11.48
N ARG A 65 3.60 9.09 11.23
CA ARG A 65 3.32 10.34 11.96
C ARG A 65 2.38 10.11 13.14
N GLU A 66 1.45 9.16 13.03
CA GLU A 66 0.50 8.80 14.08
C GLU A 66 0.98 7.65 14.97
N HIS A 67 1.97 6.85 14.53
CA HIS A 67 2.78 6.00 15.39
C HIS A 67 4.19 6.60 15.57
N PRO A 68 4.36 7.68 16.35
CA PRO A 68 5.65 7.97 16.92
C PRO A 68 5.95 6.84 17.91
N LEU A 69 6.72 5.85 17.47
CA LEU A 69 7.84 5.34 18.25
C LEU A 69 7.54 5.05 19.74
N ASN A 70 6.58 4.18 20.08
CA ASN A 70 6.60 3.62 21.44
C ASN A 70 7.88 2.80 21.72
N ASP A 71 8.64 2.44 20.67
CA ASP A 71 9.90 1.71 20.77
C ASP A 71 11.16 2.57 20.55
N VAL A 72 11.04 3.79 20.00
CA VAL A 72 12.21 4.67 19.72
C VAL A 72 12.10 6.03 20.44
N VAL A 73 10.97 6.36 21.08
CA VAL A 73 10.88 7.52 21.97
C VAL A 73 11.60 7.24 23.29
N MET A 74 11.71 5.98 23.73
CA MET A 74 12.56 5.66 24.88
C MET A 74 14.05 5.83 24.58
N GLU A 75 14.50 5.63 23.34
CA GLU A 75 15.91 5.83 22.97
C GLU A 75 16.23 7.27 22.54
N ARG A 76 15.29 7.96 21.86
CA ARG A 76 15.45 9.39 21.52
C ARG A 76 15.28 10.32 22.70
N GLN A 77 14.42 10.05 23.69
CA GLN A 77 14.35 10.94 24.87
C GLN A 77 15.59 10.86 25.78
N VAL A 78 16.35 9.76 25.71
CA VAL A 78 17.64 9.66 26.41
C VAL A 78 18.76 10.37 25.64
N MET A 79 18.65 10.50 24.31
CA MET A 79 19.61 11.22 23.46
C MET A 79 19.25 12.71 23.24
N GLU A 80 17.97 13.10 23.34
CA GLU A 80 17.46 14.47 23.16
C GLU A 80 17.50 15.30 24.46
N ARG A 81 18.06 14.75 25.54
CA ARG A 81 18.49 15.54 26.71
C ARG A 81 19.96 15.98 26.66
N GLN A 82 20.68 15.62 25.60
CA GLN A 82 21.95 16.25 25.22
C GLN A 82 21.72 17.15 24.00
N VAL A 83 20.69 17.98 24.07
CA VAL A 83 20.64 19.18 23.23
C VAL A 83 21.75 20.08 23.75
N ILE A 84 22.85 20.12 23.00
CA ILE A 84 23.81 21.22 23.05
C ILE A 84 23.03 22.43 22.52
N GLU A 85 22.31 23.09 23.42
CA GLU A 85 21.76 24.41 23.16
C GLU A 85 22.94 25.29 22.82
N GLY A 86 23.01 25.71 21.56
CA GLY A 86 24.01 26.66 21.09
C GLY A 86 23.82 27.99 21.82
N GLU A 87 24.34 28.08 23.03
CA GLU A 87 24.66 29.35 23.64
C GLU A 87 25.77 29.98 22.78
N VAL A 88 25.42 31.07 22.12
CA VAL A 88 26.41 31.95 21.52
C VAL A 88 27.19 32.53 22.69
N ILE A 89 28.41 32.03 22.91
CA ILE A 89 29.42 32.74 23.70
C ILE A 89 29.70 34.03 22.93
N ARG A 90 28.86 35.04 23.12
CA ARG A 90 29.17 36.41 22.76
C ARG A 90 30.24 36.80 23.77
N SER A 91 31.49 36.57 23.38
CA SER A 91 32.61 37.27 23.99
C SER A 91 32.34 38.76 23.79
N GLU A 92 31.71 39.36 24.79
CA GLU A 92 31.93 40.76 25.08
C GLU A 92 33.44 40.86 25.31
N VAL A 93 34.17 41.18 24.23
CA VAL A 93 35.42 41.92 24.34
C VAL A 93 35.02 43.17 25.08
N SER A 94 35.11 43.06 26.41
CA SER A 94 34.94 44.13 27.35
C SER A 94 35.81 45.24 26.81
N ARG A 95 35.12 46.27 26.30
CA ARG A 95 35.70 47.57 26.09
C ARG A 95 36.30 47.95 27.42
N ILE A 96 37.60 47.73 27.57
CA ILE A 96 38.43 48.56 28.44
C ILE A 96 38.49 49.91 27.72
N SER A 97 37.36 50.61 27.81
CA SER A 97 37.30 52.04 27.73
C SER A 97 37.91 52.53 29.04
N GLU A 98 39.23 52.53 29.10
CA GLU A 98 39.92 53.47 29.97
C GLU A 98 40.31 54.67 29.11
N LYS A 99 39.40 55.62 29.10
CA LYS A 99 39.63 57.03 28.78
C LYS A 99 39.46 57.78 30.12
N PRO A 100 40.00 58.99 30.36
CA PRO A 100 40.86 59.85 29.53
C PRO A 100 42.00 60.59 30.30
N GLY A 101 43.05 61.00 29.57
CA GLY A 101 43.81 62.27 29.71
C GLY A 101 44.35 62.78 31.07
N ASP A 102 45.68 62.79 31.21
CA ASP A 102 46.51 63.76 31.97
C ASP A 102 47.97 63.56 31.47
N ASP A 103 48.43 64.25 30.44
CA ASP A 103 49.10 65.57 30.43
C ASP A 103 50.56 65.58 30.96
N GLY A 104 51.42 66.42 30.37
CA GLY A 104 52.64 66.88 31.04
C GLY A 104 53.98 66.13 30.87
N ILE A 105 54.59 66.21 29.70
CA ILE A 105 55.95 66.81 29.49
C ILE A 105 56.91 66.93 30.72
N ASN A 106 58.02 66.15 30.78
CA ASN A 106 59.43 66.57 31.09
C ASN A 106 60.35 65.35 31.38
N LYS A 107 61.44 65.17 30.62
CA LYS A 107 62.85 65.51 30.97
C LYS A 107 63.38 64.87 32.25
N TYR A 108 64.24 63.87 32.10
CA TYR A 108 65.63 63.88 32.58
C TYR A 108 66.50 63.17 31.55
#